data_AF-A0A946CFQ0-F1
#
_entry.id   AF-A0A946CFQ0-F1
#
_cell.length_a   1.000
_cell.length_b   1.000
_cell.length_c   1.000
_cell.angle_alpha   90.00
_cell.angle_beta   90.00
_cell.angle_gamma   90.00
#
_symmetry.space_group_name_H-M   'P 1'
#
loop_
_entity.id
_entity.type
_entity.pdbx_description
1 polymer ?
#
loop_
_entity_poly.entity_id
_entity_poly.type
_entity_poly.pdbx_seq_one_letter_code
_entity_poly.pdbx_strand_id
1 'polypeptide(L)'
;DRFIDYADSNGVAAVFHYQPLHLSRSGRKWVKEGSSFPVSEQVSDGLVRLPLFSGLSDSDVTRVVEAVKSYSPAQARHSDH
;
A
#
# COMPACT_ATOMS: atom_id res chain seq x y z
N ASP A 1 -1.66 -6.90 -1.80
CA ASP A 1 -1.99 -6.10 -0.61
C ASP A 1 -1.58 -6.68 0.75
N ARG A 2 -0.78 -7.76 0.80
CA ARG A 2 -0.37 -8.42 2.07
C ARG A 2 0.12 -7.51 3.20
N PHE A 3 0.86 -6.44 2.89
CA PHE A 3 1.30 -5.48 3.91
C PHE A 3 0.13 -4.68 4.48
N ILE A 4 -0.81 -4.26 3.64
CA ILE A 4 -1.99 -3.48 4.05
C ILE A 4 -2.87 -4.34 4.96
N ASP A 5 -3.13 -5.59 4.57
CA ASP A 5 -3.92 -6.53 5.40
C ASP A 5 -3.23 -6.81 6.74
N TYR A 6 -1.91 -7.00 6.72
CA TYR A 6 -1.12 -7.15 7.94
C TYR A 6 -1.19 -5.91 8.83
N ALA A 7 -1.02 -4.71 8.27
CA ALA A 7 -1.08 -3.46 9.02
C ALA A 7 -2.46 -3.27 9.66
N ASP A 8 -3.54 -3.57 8.92
CA ASP A 8 -4.92 -3.49 9.42
C ASP A 8 -5.14 -4.45 10.60
N SER A 9 -4.66 -5.69 10.50
CA SER A 9 -4.72 -6.66 11.60
C SER A 9 -3.94 -6.22 12.86
N ASN A 10 -2.99 -5.30 12.72
CA ASN A 10 -2.23 -4.69 13.81
C ASN A 10 -2.77 -3.30 14.24
N GLY A 11 -3.96 -2.93 13.76
CA GLY A 11 -4.61 -1.66 14.10
C GLY A 11 -3.98 -0.44 13.43
N VAL A 12 -3.33 -0.62 12.28
CA VAL A 12 -2.70 0.44 11.49
C VAL A 12 -3.38 0.54 10.13
N ALA A 13 -4.14 1.61 9.92
CA ALA A 13 -4.84 1.86 8.66
C ALA A 13 -3.87 2.34 7.56
N ALA A 14 -3.21 1.41 6.86
CA ALA A 14 -2.40 1.68 5.69
C ALA A 14 -3.24 1.61 4.39
N VAL A 15 -2.91 2.42 3.39
CA VAL A 15 -3.62 2.41 2.09
C VAL A 15 -2.64 2.46 0.92
N PHE A 16 -3.02 1.94 -0.25
CA PHE A 16 -2.19 1.97 -1.46
C PHE A 16 -2.02 3.40 -2.02
N HIS A 17 -0.96 3.64 -2.80
CA HIS A 17 -0.73 4.96 -3.42
C HIS A 17 0.13 4.90 -4.69
N TYR A 18 -0.33 5.25 -5.89
CA TYR A 18 -1.66 5.54 -6.43
C TYR A 18 -1.84 4.67 -7.67
N GLN A 19 -3.08 4.38 -8.06
CA GLN A 19 -3.35 3.73 -9.35
C GLN A 19 -2.77 4.58 -10.50
N PRO A 20 -1.92 4.01 -11.37
CA PRO A 20 -1.39 4.74 -12.52
C PRO A 20 -2.53 5.24 -13.42
N LEU A 21 -2.45 6.51 -13.84
CA LEU A 21 -3.55 7.15 -14.57
C LEU A 21 -3.91 6.41 -15.85
N HIS A 22 -2.93 5.89 -16.58
CA HIS A 22 -3.15 5.12 -17.81
C HIS A 22 -3.92 3.82 -17.59
N LEU A 23 -3.90 3.28 -16.37
CA LEU A 23 -4.70 2.11 -15.96
C LEU A 23 -6.07 2.48 -15.41
N SER A 24 -6.30 3.73 -15.01
CA SER A 24 -7.60 4.19 -14.49
C SER A 24 -8.70 4.16 -15.56
N ARG A 25 -9.96 3.98 -15.14
CA ARG A 25 -11.12 3.95 -16.05
C ARG A 25 -11.20 5.18 -16.96
N SER A 26 -10.89 6.35 -16.42
CA SER A 26 -10.95 7.62 -17.14
C SER A 26 -9.70 7.87 -17.99
N GLY A 27 -8.52 7.52 -17.47
CA GLY A 27 -7.25 7.75 -18.16
C GLY A 27 -7.00 6.83 -19.34
N ARG A 28 -7.52 5.58 -19.33
CA ARG A 28 -7.43 4.65 -20.47
C ARG A 28 -7.92 5.26 -21.80
N LYS A 29 -8.89 6.18 -21.75
CA LYS A 29 -9.44 6.86 -22.94
C LYS A 29 -8.46 7.81 -23.63
N TRP A 30 -7.41 8.24 -22.90
CA TRP A 30 -6.44 9.23 -23.35
C TRP A 30 -5.06 8.62 -23.62
N VAL A 31 -4.90 7.32 -23.38
CA VAL A 31 -3.64 6.61 -23.62
C VAL A 31 -3.58 6.21 -25.09
N LYS A 32 -2.48 6.56 -25.74
CA LYS A 32 -2.22 6.11 -27.11
C LYS A 32 -1.96 4.60 -27.12
N GLU A 33 -2.62 3.89 -28.03
CA GLU A 33 -2.42 2.46 -28.25
C GLU A 33 -0.92 2.12 -28.43
N GLY A 34 -0.46 1.07 -27.75
CA GLY A 34 0.95 0.67 -27.74
C GLY A 34 1.86 1.44 -26.76
N SER A 35 1.34 2.40 -25.99
CA SER A 35 2.13 3.06 -24.93
C SER A 35 2.31 2.15 -23.72
N SER A 36 3.51 2.15 -23.12
CA SER A 36 3.83 1.43 -21.89
C SER A 36 4.49 2.37 -20.88
N PHE A 37 4.15 2.20 -19.59
CA PHE A 37 4.64 3.03 -18.49
C PHE A 37 5.13 2.16 -17.33
N PRO A 38 6.15 1.29 -17.56
CA PRO A 38 6.54 0.25 -16.61
C PRO A 38 7.03 0.82 -15.27
N VAL A 39 7.68 1.99 -15.29
CA VAL A 39 8.13 2.67 -14.07
C VAL A 39 6.94 3.12 -13.21
N SER A 40 5.89 3.68 -13.83
CA SER A 40 4.70 4.13 -13.09
C SER A 40 3.94 2.95 -12.49
N GLU A 41 3.86 1.84 -13.21
CA GLU A 41 3.26 0.59 -12.73
C GLU A 41 4.06 0.01 -11.57
N GLN A 42 5.37 -0.14 -11.72
CA GLN A 42 6.25 -0.68 -10.69
C GLN A 42 6.22 0.18 -9.41
N VAL A 43 6.29 1.51 -9.56
CA VAL A 43 6.26 2.43 -8.41
C VAL A 43 4.90 2.37 -7.71
N SER A 44 3.80 2.31 -8.44
CA SER A 44 2.47 2.16 -7.83
C SER A 44 2.32 0.86 -7.04
N ASP A 45 2.95 -0.23 -7.46
CA ASP A 45 2.80 -1.55 -6.82
C ASP A 45 3.58 -1.65 -5.51
N GLY A 46 4.64 -0.84 -5.35
CA GLY A 46 5.51 -0.87 -4.17
C GLY A 46 5.21 0.19 -3.10
N LEU A 47 4.27 1.10 -3.34
CA LEU A 47 4.03 2.26 -2.47
C LEU A 47 2.76 2.11 -1.62
N VAL A 48 2.93 2.40 -0.33
CA VAL A 48 1.86 2.45 0.67
C VAL A 48 1.94 3.73 1.48
N ARG A 49 0.80 4.21 1.94
CA ARG A 49 0.67 5.35 2.84
C ARG A 49 0.34 4.88 4.25
N LEU A 50 1.11 5.38 5.20
CA LEU A 50 0.87 5.20 6.62
C LEU A 50 -0.03 6.33 7.15
N PRO A 51 -0.74 6.11 8.27
CA PRO A 51 -1.47 7.17 8.96
C PRO A 51 -0.56 8.34 9.30
N LEU A 52 -0.96 9.55 8.88
CA LEU A 52 -0.29 10.79 9.25
C LEU A 52 -1.35 11.90 9.36
N PHE A 53 -1.69 12.26 10.59
CA PHE A 53 -2.63 13.33 10.91
C PHE A 53 -2.32 13.90 12.30
N SER A 54 -2.79 15.12 12.59
CA SER A 54 -2.43 15.89 13.78
C SER A 54 -2.90 15.29 15.12
N GLY A 55 -3.78 14.29 15.08
CA GLY A 55 -4.33 13.61 16.26
C GLY A 55 -3.61 12.32 16.64
N LEU A 56 -2.50 11.96 15.96
CA LEU A 56 -1.72 10.78 16.31
C LEU A 56 -1.02 11.00 17.66
N SER A 57 -1.27 10.08 18.60
CA SER A 57 -0.49 10.03 19.84
C SER A 57 0.87 9.36 19.60
N ASP A 58 1.81 9.55 20.51
CA ASP A 58 3.11 8.85 20.49
C ASP A 58 2.93 7.32 20.50
N SER A 59 1.86 6.84 21.15
CA SER A 59 1.52 5.41 21.16
C SER A 59 1.04 4.91 19.79
N ASP A 60 0.34 5.75 19.03
CA ASP A 60 -0.10 5.43 17.67
C ASP A 60 1.09 5.41 16.71
N VAL A 61 1.99 6.40 16.82
CA VAL A 61 3.23 6.43 16.04
C VAL A 61 4.09 5.20 16.35
N THR A 62 4.23 4.85 17.63
CA THR A 62 4.95 3.64 18.03
C THR A 62 4.34 2.39 17.41
N ARG A 63 3.00 2.24 17.46
CA ARG A 63 2.30 1.10 16.85
C ARG A 63 2.55 1.00 15.35
N VAL A 64 2.48 2.13 14.64
CA VAL A 64 2.78 2.21 13.20
C VAL A 64 4.22 1.76 12.93
N VAL A 65 5.19 2.27 13.67
CA VAL A 65 6.61 1.93 13.50
C VAL A 65 6.87 0.45 13.77
N GLU A 66 6.32 -0.09 14.85
CA GLU A 66 6.51 -1.50 15.22
C GLU A 66 5.85 -2.45 14.22
N ALA A 67 4.65 -2.15 13.74
CA ALA A 67 4.01 -2.92 12.69
C ALA A 67 4.88 -2.94 11.41
N VAL A 68 5.35 -1.78 10.95
CA VAL A 68 6.22 -1.69 9.76
C VAL A 68 7.48 -2.51 9.91
N LYS A 69 8.16 -2.41 11.06
CA LYS A 69 9.42 -3.15 11.32
C LYS A 69 9.21 -4.65 11.49
N SER A 70 8.06 -5.08 12.00
CA SER A 70 7.76 -6.47 12.30
C SER A 70 7.21 -7.24 11.09
N TYR A 71 6.78 -6.55 10.04
CA TYR A 71 6.26 -7.19 8.84
C TYR A 71 7.33 -8.04 8.14
N SER A 72 7.03 -9.32 7.92
CA SER A 72 7.83 -10.23 7.12
C SER A 72 6.99 -10.84 6.00
N PRO A 73 7.39 -10.69 4.72
CA PRO A 73 6.66 -11.27 3.59
C PRO A 73 6.56 -12.80 3.62
N ALA A 74 7.43 -13.46 4.40
CA ALA A 74 7.54 -14.92 4.48
C ALA A 74 6.56 -15.56 5.49
N GLN A 75 5.98 -14.78 6.42
CA GLN A 75 5.15 -15.31 7.51
C GLN A 75 3.66 -15.46 7.16
N ALA A 76 3.18 -14.87 6.07
CA ALA A 76 1.77 -14.89 5.67
C ALA A 76 1.27 -16.22 5.06
N ARG A 77 1.94 -17.36 5.33
CA ARG A 77 1.60 -18.70 4.80
C ARG A 77 0.89 -19.62 5.81
N HIS A 78 0.42 -19.11 6.94
CA HIS A 78 -0.26 -19.94 7.95
C HIS A 78 -1.54 -19.28 8.44
N SER A 79 -2.62 -19.47 7.67
CA SER A 79 -4.00 -19.58 8.16
C SER A 79 -4.98 -19.66 6.99
N ASP A 80 -4.94 -20.75 6.22
CA ASP A 80 -6.12 -21.23 5.50
C ASP A 80 -6.30 -22.69 5.96
N HIS A 81 -7.34 -22.90 6.77
CA HIS A 81 -7.88 -24.21 7.13
C HIS A 81 -8.81 -24.71 6.02
#